data_AF-A0A0P7HB52-F1
#
_entry.id   AF-A0A0P7HB52-F1
#
_cell.length_a   1.000
_cell.length_b   1.000
_cell.length_c   1.000
_cell.angle_alpha   90.00
_cell.angle_beta   90.00
_cell.angle_gamma   90.00
#
_symmetry.space_group_name_H-M   'P 1'
#
loop_
_entity.id
_entity.type
_entity.pdbx_description
1 polymer ?
#
loop_
_entity_poly.entity_id
_entity_poly.type
_entity_poly.pdbx_seq_one_letter_code
_entity_poly.pdbx_strand_id
1 'polypeptide(L)'
;MVDVDDVGRRSVDAPTDLKFVGPATAEAIEAAAFSAQAVADKEVSYRMLQEAGVNPGVAAKIRRHHSLPWSFDNDGDLSRRSEQVRGLQDDEAAWVASSHGEEPAAEADSTTEGAESAAESDADEAAWVEASTQPAEASDAESAASGGDATDDAVDEETAWVADATSDDASATADGSGDPLAAEAAWRERSKPTPLTDLSGVGDGYADRLAEAGVTSVRSLATASPELLSDVTGIPEEQLQRWHREASEQAD
;
A
#
# COMPACT_ATOMS: atom_id res chain seq x y z
N MET A 1 23.79 40.05 6.21
CA MET A 1 22.80 38.96 6.03
C MET A 1 22.74 38.31 7.39
N VAL A 2 21.79 38.73 8.22
CA VAL A 2 21.59 38.13 9.55
C VAL A 2 20.90 36.81 9.29
N ASP A 3 21.47 35.72 9.79
CA ASP A 3 20.90 34.38 9.67
C ASP A 3 19.58 34.35 10.46
N VAL A 4 18.44 34.31 9.76
CA VAL A 4 17.09 34.35 10.34
C VAL A 4 16.58 32.92 10.63
N ASP A 5 17.46 31.94 10.82
CA ASP A 5 17.07 30.58 11.26
C ASP A 5 17.35 30.31 12.75
N ASP A 6 18.01 31.23 13.46
CA ASP A 6 18.35 31.11 14.89
C ASP A 6 17.29 31.72 15.81
N VAL A 7 16.01 31.46 15.55
CA VAL A 7 14.91 31.88 16.44
C VAL A 7 14.13 30.65 16.87
N GLY A 8 14.66 29.97 17.90
CA GLY A 8 13.85 29.11 18.77
C GLY A 8 14.11 27.61 18.72
N ARG A 9 15.32 27.13 18.39
CA ARG A 9 15.67 25.75 18.73
C ARG A 9 15.84 25.67 20.24
N ARG A 10 14.80 25.19 20.93
CA ARG A 10 14.82 24.94 22.36
C ARG A 10 15.96 23.96 22.64
N SER A 11 17.05 24.44 23.25
CA SER A 11 18.18 23.58 23.60
C SER A 11 17.67 22.44 24.48
N VAL A 12 18.01 21.22 24.10
CA VAL A 12 17.66 20.00 24.83
C VAL A 12 18.95 19.43 25.40
N ASP A 13 19.07 19.45 26.73
CA ASP A 13 20.31 19.06 27.42
C ASP A 13 20.29 17.56 27.76
N ALA A 14 19.15 17.07 28.28
CA ALA A 14 18.99 15.67 28.64
C ALA A 14 18.19 14.88 27.58
N PRO A 15 18.57 13.63 27.26
CA PRO A 15 17.83 12.80 26.30
C PRO A 15 16.39 12.54 26.74
N THR A 16 16.11 12.47 28.04
CA THR A 16 14.75 12.30 28.59
C THR A 16 13.83 13.51 28.37
N ASP A 17 14.37 14.67 28.01
CA ASP A 17 13.57 15.85 27.65
C ASP A 17 12.92 15.70 26.27
N LEU A 18 13.41 14.76 25.45
CA LEU A 18 12.83 14.42 24.16
C LEU A 18 11.56 13.58 24.35
N LYS A 19 10.56 13.86 23.51
CA LYS A 19 9.30 13.13 23.58
C LYS A 19 9.52 11.68 23.19
N PHE A 20 8.97 10.78 24.01
CA PHE A 20 9.06 9.33 23.85
C PHE A 20 10.44 8.74 24.18
N VAL A 21 11.35 9.50 24.80
CA VAL A 21 12.59 8.97 25.37
C VAL A 21 12.39 8.73 26.87
N GLY A 22 12.41 7.45 27.26
CA GLY A 22 12.43 7.04 28.67
C GLY A 22 13.86 6.81 29.18
N PRO A 23 14.06 6.54 30.49
CA PRO A 23 15.39 6.34 31.08
C PRO A 23 16.23 5.27 30.39
N ALA A 24 15.63 4.13 30.01
CA ALA A 24 16.34 3.07 29.29
C ALA A 24 16.75 3.47 27.86
N THR A 25 15.92 4.29 27.21
CA THR A 25 16.24 4.84 25.87
C THR A 25 17.30 5.94 25.96
N ALA A 26 17.26 6.74 27.03
CA ALA A 26 18.28 7.74 27.34
C ALA A 26 19.66 7.09 27.53
N GLU A 27 19.73 6.00 28.32
CA GLU A 27 20.96 5.23 28.51
C GLU A 27 21.51 4.69 27.18
N ALA A 28 20.66 4.16 26.31
CA ALA A 28 21.05 3.69 24.98
C ALA A 28 21.59 4.82 24.08
N ILE A 29 20.94 5.99 24.11
CA ILE A 29 21.37 7.19 23.34
C ILE A 29 22.72 7.71 23.86
N GLU A 30 22.90 7.79 25.18
CA GLU A 30 24.15 8.22 25.82
C GLU A 30 25.29 7.23 25.58
N ALA A 31 25.01 5.91 25.66
CA ALA A 31 25.99 4.87 25.37
C ALA A 31 26.51 4.92 23.92
N ALA A 32 25.66 5.36 22.99
CA ALA A 32 26.03 5.59 21.60
C ALA A 32 26.63 7.00 21.34
N ALA A 33 26.88 7.78 22.39
CA ALA A 33 27.47 9.13 22.35
C ALA A 33 26.67 10.16 21.53
N PHE A 34 25.36 9.97 21.38
CA PHE A 34 24.49 10.96 20.76
C PHE A 34 24.00 11.96 21.82
N SER A 35 24.10 13.25 21.53
CA SER A 35 23.49 14.27 22.40
C SER A 35 21.98 14.36 22.15
N ALA A 36 21.23 14.78 23.18
CA ALA A 36 19.81 15.07 23.04
C ALA A 36 19.56 16.15 21.97
N GLN A 37 20.47 17.11 21.89
CA GLN A 37 20.49 18.15 20.89
C GLN A 37 20.67 17.61 19.46
N ALA A 38 21.55 16.62 19.23
CA ALA A 38 21.74 16.01 17.91
C ALA A 38 20.46 15.33 17.39
N VAL A 39 19.65 14.75 18.29
CA VAL A 39 18.33 14.21 17.93
C VAL A 39 17.35 15.34 17.58
N ALA A 40 17.38 16.47 18.31
CA ALA A 40 16.53 17.63 18.02
C ALA A 40 16.91 18.32 16.68
N ASP A 41 18.20 18.40 16.38
CA ASP A 41 18.76 18.97 15.15
C ASP A 41 18.71 17.98 13.95
N LYS A 42 18.17 16.77 14.16
CA LYS A 42 17.96 15.72 13.13
C LYS A 42 19.25 15.15 12.54
N GLU A 43 20.34 15.21 13.30
CA GLU A 43 21.64 14.62 12.97
C GLU A 43 21.70 13.12 13.27
N VAL A 44 20.63 12.57 13.85
CA VAL A 44 20.47 11.14 14.17
C VAL A 44 19.39 10.52 13.29
N SER A 45 19.67 9.36 12.71
CA SER A 45 18.71 8.61 11.89
C SER A 45 18.03 7.47 12.67
N TYR A 46 16.90 6.98 12.15
CA TYR A 46 16.21 5.81 12.71
C TYR A 46 17.12 4.57 12.83
N ARG A 47 17.97 4.33 11.83
CA ARG A 47 18.94 3.23 11.86
C ARG A 47 19.96 3.39 12.98
N MET A 48 20.50 4.60 13.16
CA MET A 48 21.44 4.89 14.25
C MET A 48 20.81 4.66 15.63
N LEU A 49 19.53 5.00 15.82
CA LEU A 49 18.81 4.70 17.06
C LEU A 49 18.68 3.18 17.30
N GLN A 50 18.36 2.39 16.27
CA GLN A 50 18.28 0.94 16.41
C GLN A 50 19.64 0.30 16.68
N GLU A 51 20.71 0.76 16.01
CA GLU A 51 22.08 0.29 16.22
C GLU A 51 22.59 0.63 17.63
N ALA A 52 22.13 1.75 18.20
CA ALA A 52 22.35 2.10 19.62
C ALA A 52 21.58 1.21 20.61
N GLY A 53 20.76 0.26 20.13
CA GLY A 53 19.96 -0.62 20.97
C GLY A 53 18.63 -0.02 21.44
N VAL A 54 18.20 1.10 20.87
CA VAL A 54 16.86 1.62 21.12
C VAL A 54 15.82 0.67 20.54
N ASN A 55 14.81 0.33 21.34
CA ASN A 55 13.70 -0.52 20.90
C ASN A 55 13.06 0.03 19.59
N PRO A 56 12.79 -0.83 18.58
CA PRO A 56 12.34 -0.37 17.26
C PRO A 56 11.03 0.42 17.29
N GLY A 57 10.08 0.05 18.18
CA GLY A 57 8.82 0.76 18.32
C GLY A 57 9.00 2.17 18.91
N VAL A 58 9.94 2.32 19.83
CA VAL A 58 10.30 3.61 20.43
C VAL A 58 11.07 4.47 19.42
N ALA A 59 12.05 3.90 18.71
CA ALA A 59 12.80 4.57 17.65
C ALA A 59 11.87 5.07 16.53
N ALA A 60 10.85 4.29 16.15
CA ALA A 60 9.85 4.71 15.17
C ALA A 60 9.02 5.92 15.64
N LYS A 61 8.69 5.95 16.95
CA LYS A 61 7.93 7.05 17.57
C LYS A 61 8.75 8.33 17.65
N ILE A 62 10.02 8.21 18.05
CA ILE A 62 10.99 9.31 18.07
C ILE A 62 11.19 9.85 16.65
N ARG A 63 11.40 8.97 15.65
CA ARG A 63 11.54 9.36 14.24
C ARG A 63 10.34 10.15 13.75
N ARG A 64 9.11 9.67 13.98
CA ARG A 64 7.89 10.35 13.54
C ARG A 64 7.73 11.72 14.21
N HIS A 65 8.08 11.83 15.50
CA HIS A 65 7.90 13.06 16.25
C HIS A 65 8.96 14.12 15.94
N HIS A 66 10.23 13.70 15.83
CA HIS A 66 11.36 14.59 15.55
C HIS A 66 11.69 14.70 14.06
N SER A 67 10.87 14.07 13.19
CA SER A 67 11.04 14.03 11.74
C SER A 67 12.44 13.57 11.31
N LEU A 68 12.98 12.56 11.99
CA LEU A 68 14.32 12.04 11.72
C LEU A 68 14.39 11.32 10.36
N PRO A 69 15.52 11.40 9.65
CA PRO A 69 15.76 10.59 8.46
C PRO A 69 15.76 9.09 8.81
N TRP A 70 15.44 8.25 7.84
CA TRP A 70 15.44 6.80 8.03
C TRP A 70 16.87 6.25 8.17
N SER A 71 17.76 6.68 7.27
CA SER A 71 19.20 6.47 7.27
C SER A 71 19.88 7.64 6.56
N PHE A 72 21.17 7.86 6.82
CA PHE A 72 22.00 8.79 6.02
C PHE A 72 22.69 8.09 4.84
N ASP A 73 22.93 6.78 4.99
CA ASP A 73 23.48 5.95 3.94
C ASP A 73 22.33 5.37 3.09
N ASN A 74 22.32 5.75 1.82
CA ASN A 74 21.41 5.21 0.79
C ASN A 74 22.16 4.33 -0.22
N ASP A 75 23.49 4.26 -0.12
CA ASP A 75 24.36 3.64 -1.13
C ASP A 75 24.34 2.11 -1.06
N GLY A 76 23.99 1.52 0.09
CA GLY A 76 23.89 0.06 0.26
C GLY A 76 22.48 -0.51 0.51
N ASP A 77 21.52 0.30 0.99
CA ASP A 77 20.18 -0.21 1.35
C ASP A 77 19.38 -0.61 0.11
N LEU A 78 19.48 0.17 -0.97
CA LEU A 78 18.82 -0.12 -2.23
C LEU A 78 19.36 -1.42 -2.85
N SER A 79 20.68 -1.58 -2.97
CA SER A 79 21.30 -2.78 -3.54
C SER A 79 20.88 -4.06 -2.80
N ARG A 80 20.94 -4.03 -1.47
CA ARG A 80 20.54 -5.16 -0.64
C ARG A 80 19.05 -5.50 -0.77
N ARG A 81 18.18 -4.49 -0.87
CA ARG A 81 16.74 -4.69 -1.06
C ARG A 81 16.42 -5.19 -2.46
N SER A 82 17.13 -4.71 -3.48
CA SER A 82 17.03 -5.23 -4.84
C SER A 82 17.42 -6.71 -4.91
N GLU A 83 18.42 -7.15 -4.15
CA GLU A 83 18.80 -8.57 -4.06
C GLU A 83 17.78 -9.42 -3.28
N GLN A 84 17.05 -8.81 -2.34
CA GLN A 84 16.04 -9.49 -1.53
C GLN A 84 14.67 -9.55 -2.22
N VAL A 85 14.38 -8.65 -3.15
CA VAL A 85 13.20 -8.74 -4.01
C VAL A 85 13.40 -9.87 -5.02
N ARG A 86 12.75 -11.01 -4.78
CA ARG A 86 12.57 -12.08 -5.77
C ARG A 86 11.15 -12.03 -6.32
N GLY A 87 11.00 -12.36 -7.60
CA GLY A 87 9.69 -12.58 -8.24
C GLY A 87 9.16 -11.42 -9.08
N LEU A 88 10.03 -10.61 -9.69
CA LEU A 88 9.58 -9.71 -10.77
C LEU A 88 9.08 -10.59 -11.93
N GLN A 89 7.79 -10.49 -12.26
CA GLN A 89 7.20 -11.28 -13.34
C GLN A 89 7.74 -10.80 -14.70
N ASP A 90 7.73 -11.66 -15.71
CA ASP A 90 8.29 -11.33 -17.04
C ASP A 90 7.65 -10.06 -17.63
N ASP A 91 6.35 -9.85 -17.39
CA ASP A 91 5.62 -8.67 -17.82
C ASP A 91 6.08 -7.39 -17.10
N GLU A 92 6.38 -7.48 -15.80
CA GLU A 92 6.92 -6.37 -15.02
C GLU A 92 8.38 -6.08 -15.41
N ALA A 93 9.16 -7.11 -15.74
CA ALA A 93 10.54 -6.97 -16.20
C ALA A 93 10.60 -6.28 -17.58
N ALA A 94 9.69 -6.62 -18.49
CA ALA A 94 9.55 -5.95 -19.78
C ALA A 94 9.17 -4.47 -19.62
N TRP A 95 8.31 -4.15 -18.65
CA TRP A 95 7.90 -2.78 -18.35
C TRP A 95 9.03 -1.94 -17.73
N VAL A 96 9.83 -2.52 -16.83
CA VAL A 96 11.01 -1.85 -16.22
C VAL A 96 12.10 -1.60 -17.27
N ALA A 97 12.37 -2.57 -18.15
CA ALA A 97 13.33 -2.42 -19.24
C ALA A 97 12.93 -1.32 -20.23
N SER A 98 11.62 -1.16 -20.49
CA SER A 98 11.09 -0.08 -21.33
C SER A 98 11.15 1.29 -20.65
N SER A 99 11.13 1.33 -19.31
CA SER A 99 11.12 2.56 -18.51
C SER A 99 12.52 3.10 -18.21
N HIS A 100 13.54 2.23 -18.17
CA HIS A 100 14.94 2.64 -18.25
C HIS A 100 15.29 2.87 -19.72
N GLY A 101 15.04 4.10 -20.18
CA GLY A 101 15.34 4.50 -21.55
C GLY A 101 16.72 4.04 -22.02
N GLU A 102 16.77 3.54 -23.25
CA GLU A 102 17.94 3.42 -24.11
C GLU A 102 18.77 4.71 -24.01
N GLU A 103 19.77 4.74 -23.14
CA GLU A 103 20.81 5.75 -23.14
C GLU A 103 21.75 5.39 -24.31
N PRO A 104 21.74 6.10 -25.45
CA PRO A 104 22.68 5.80 -26.50
C PRO A 104 24.08 6.09 -25.96
N ALA A 105 24.90 5.04 -25.87
CA ALA A 105 26.33 5.18 -25.71
C ALA A 105 26.92 5.80 -27.00
N ALA A 106 26.76 7.11 -27.14
CA ALA A 106 27.48 7.95 -28.10
C ALA A 106 28.76 8.44 -27.38
N GLU A 107 30.01 8.33 -27.85
CA GLU A 107 30.66 8.07 -29.14
C GLU A 107 32.05 7.44 -28.81
N ALA A 108 32.89 6.86 -29.66
CA ALA A 108 33.07 6.90 -31.11
C ALA A 108 33.90 5.68 -31.55
N ASP A 109 33.58 5.04 -32.68
CA ASP A 109 34.42 5.12 -33.89
C ASP A 109 33.72 4.48 -35.10
N SER A 110 33.89 5.18 -36.21
CA SER A 110 33.39 5.01 -37.58
C SER A 110 33.09 3.59 -38.12
N THR A 111 31.97 3.45 -38.83
CA THR A 111 31.98 3.44 -40.31
C THR A 111 30.58 3.17 -40.89
N THR A 112 30.17 4.12 -41.73
CA THR A 112 29.04 4.19 -42.67
C THR A 112 28.84 2.96 -43.55
N GLU A 113 27.57 2.59 -43.78
CA GLU A 113 26.90 2.41 -45.11
C GLU A 113 25.43 1.97 -44.85
N GLY A 114 24.42 2.78 -45.16
CA GLY A 114 23.69 2.77 -46.44
C GLY A 114 22.39 1.93 -46.32
N ALA A 115 21.30 2.51 -45.80
CA ALA A 115 20.19 3.14 -46.55
C ALA A 115 19.17 2.15 -47.15
N GLU A 116 17.94 2.12 -46.62
CA GLU A 116 16.71 2.22 -47.42
C GLU A 116 15.43 2.44 -46.56
N SER A 117 14.53 3.21 -47.17
CA SER A 117 13.22 3.72 -46.74
C SER A 117 12.13 2.62 -46.77
N ALA A 118 10.90 2.69 -46.27
CA ALA A 118 9.96 3.77 -45.92
C ALA A 118 8.73 3.13 -45.21
N ALA A 119 7.92 4.00 -44.59
CA ALA A 119 6.45 3.97 -44.50
C ALA A 119 5.71 2.95 -43.58
N GLU A 120 5.17 3.53 -42.50
CA GLU A 120 3.75 3.51 -42.05
C GLU A 120 2.97 2.19 -41.95
N SER A 121 2.52 1.87 -40.73
CA SER A 121 1.14 1.40 -40.50
C SER A 121 0.75 1.49 -39.02
N ASP A 122 -0.20 2.38 -38.76
CA ASP A 122 -0.96 2.63 -37.53
C ASP A 122 -2.15 1.63 -37.53
N ALA A 123 -2.06 0.51 -36.80
CA ALA A 123 -3.12 -0.53 -36.82
C ALA A 123 -3.06 -1.59 -35.69
N ASP A 124 -2.76 -1.24 -34.43
CA ASP A 124 -2.77 -2.24 -33.34
C ASP A 124 -3.42 -1.70 -32.05
N GLU A 125 -4.62 -1.16 -32.18
CA GLU A 125 -5.43 -0.66 -31.05
C GLU A 125 -6.82 -1.37 -31.03
N ALA A 126 -6.89 -2.70 -31.17
CA ALA A 126 -8.18 -3.41 -31.16
C ALA A 126 -8.17 -4.89 -30.72
N ALA A 127 -7.11 -5.39 -30.07
CA ALA A 127 -6.98 -6.82 -29.75
C ALA A 127 -7.13 -7.18 -28.25
N TRP A 128 -7.53 -6.24 -27.39
CA TRP A 128 -7.52 -6.44 -25.93
C TRP A 128 -8.89 -6.84 -25.31
N VAL A 129 -9.95 -7.05 -26.10
CA VAL A 129 -11.30 -7.31 -25.55
C VAL A 129 -11.81 -8.76 -25.76
N GLU A 130 -11.18 -9.62 -26.58
CA GLU A 130 -11.71 -10.97 -26.87
C GLU A 130 -11.04 -12.14 -26.11
N ALA A 131 -10.27 -11.88 -25.05
CA ALA A 131 -9.63 -12.96 -24.28
C ALA A 131 -10.34 -13.32 -22.95
N SER A 132 -11.32 -12.55 -22.48
CA SER A 132 -11.86 -12.70 -21.10
C SER A 132 -13.21 -13.40 -20.99
N THR A 133 -13.72 -14.07 -22.02
CA THR A 133 -14.94 -14.89 -21.86
C THR A 133 -14.81 -16.27 -22.50
N GLN A 134 -14.38 -17.25 -21.70
CA GLN A 134 -14.73 -18.64 -21.98
C GLN A 134 -15.09 -19.39 -20.69
N PRO A 135 -16.29 -20.02 -20.62
CA PRO A 135 -16.77 -20.73 -19.45
C PRO A 135 -16.13 -22.12 -19.32
N ALA A 136 -15.61 -22.45 -18.14
CA ALA A 136 -15.10 -23.78 -17.82
C ALA A 136 -16.26 -24.69 -17.38
N GLU A 137 -16.71 -25.56 -18.27
CA GLU A 137 -17.58 -26.70 -17.95
C GLU A 137 -16.78 -27.95 -17.56
N ALA A 138 -17.38 -28.74 -16.69
CA ALA A 138 -16.84 -29.88 -15.97
C ALA A 138 -16.41 -31.07 -16.86
N SER A 139 -15.48 -31.89 -16.34
CA SER A 139 -15.31 -33.30 -16.74
C SER A 139 -14.68 -34.12 -15.62
N ASP A 140 -15.24 -35.30 -15.47
CA ASP A 140 -15.22 -36.23 -14.35
C ASP A 140 -14.20 -37.38 -14.57
N ALA A 141 -13.52 -37.79 -13.49
CA ALA A 141 -12.96 -39.12 -13.15
C ALA A 141 -11.88 -39.77 -14.08
N GLU A 142 -10.98 -40.69 -13.68
CA GLU A 142 -10.96 -41.74 -12.66
C GLU A 142 -9.50 -42.22 -12.34
N SER A 143 -9.35 -42.89 -11.18
CA SER A 143 -8.58 -44.15 -10.94
C SER A 143 -7.05 -44.24 -10.69
N ALA A 144 -6.75 -44.64 -9.44
CA ALA A 144 -6.05 -45.89 -9.01
C ALA A 144 -4.60 -45.85 -8.44
N ALA A 145 -4.56 -45.88 -7.10
CA ALA A 145 -3.77 -46.68 -6.14
C ALA A 145 -2.37 -47.25 -6.44
N SER A 146 -1.42 -46.95 -5.53
CA SER A 146 -0.52 -47.88 -4.80
C SER A 146 0.28 -47.02 -3.79
N GLY A 147 0.24 -47.18 -2.46
CA GLY A 147 0.68 -48.33 -1.66
C GLY A 147 2.11 -48.09 -1.14
N GLY A 148 2.29 -47.76 0.14
CA GLY A 148 3.62 -47.67 0.77
C GLY A 148 3.68 -46.93 2.10
N ASP A 149 3.51 -47.68 3.19
CA ASP A 149 3.83 -47.32 4.58
C ASP A 149 5.36 -47.25 4.78
N ALA A 150 5.87 -46.20 5.42
CA ALA A 150 6.90 -46.25 6.46
C ALA A 150 7.38 -44.84 6.84
N THR A 151 7.30 -44.58 8.13
CA THR A 151 7.95 -43.57 8.96
C THR A 151 9.35 -43.14 8.47
N ASP A 152 9.60 -41.84 8.41
CA ASP A 152 10.89 -41.28 8.82
C ASP A 152 10.69 -39.95 9.54
N ASP A 153 11.31 -39.91 10.71
CA ASP A 153 11.27 -38.89 11.74
C ASP A 153 12.29 -37.80 11.37
N ALA A 154 11.78 -36.64 10.95
CA ALA A 154 12.51 -35.38 11.00
C ALA A 154 11.48 -34.28 11.27
N VAL A 155 11.10 -34.17 12.54
CA VAL A 155 10.39 -32.98 13.02
C VAL A 155 11.35 -31.80 12.95
N ASP A 156 11.22 -31.06 11.85
CA ASP A 156 11.81 -29.75 11.71
C ASP A 156 11.29 -28.85 12.84
N GLU A 157 12.20 -28.13 13.45
CA GLU A 157 12.07 -27.31 14.66
C GLU A 157 11.14 -26.08 14.48
N GLU A 158 10.39 -26.04 13.37
CA GLU A 158 9.48 -24.97 12.96
C GLU A 158 8.01 -25.22 13.37
N THR A 159 7.74 -26.16 14.27
CA THR A 159 6.37 -26.46 14.76
C THR A 159 6.17 -26.23 16.26
N ALA A 160 7.23 -25.83 16.98
CA ALA A 160 7.17 -25.57 18.42
C ALA A 160 6.33 -24.32 18.79
N TRP A 161 6.20 -23.34 17.89
CA TRP A 161 5.46 -22.10 18.15
C TRP A 161 3.93 -22.25 18.08
N VAL A 162 3.42 -23.33 17.47
CA VAL A 162 1.96 -23.57 17.37
C VAL A 162 1.44 -24.35 18.58
N ALA A 163 2.28 -25.14 19.25
CA ALA A 163 1.87 -25.98 20.37
C ALA A 163 1.83 -25.25 21.73
N ASP A 164 2.56 -24.14 21.90
CA ASP A 164 2.59 -23.36 23.15
C ASP A 164 1.30 -22.54 23.37
N ALA A 165 0.54 -22.27 22.30
CA ALA A 165 -0.67 -21.44 22.37
C ALA A 165 -1.93 -22.20 22.82
N THR A 166 -1.90 -23.53 22.97
CA THR A 166 -3.12 -24.35 23.19
C THR A 166 -3.18 -25.05 24.54
N SER A 167 -2.44 -24.61 25.55
CA SER A 167 -2.63 -25.08 26.93
C SER A 167 -2.25 -24.03 27.96
N ASP A 168 -3.18 -23.12 28.27
CA ASP A 168 -3.65 -22.89 29.65
C ASP A 168 -4.87 -21.95 29.67
N ASP A 169 -5.87 -22.33 30.46
CA ASP A 169 -7.20 -21.74 30.58
C ASP A 169 -7.22 -20.60 31.62
N ALA A 170 -7.54 -19.36 31.19
CA ALA A 170 -8.00 -18.30 32.09
C ALA A 170 -8.81 -17.21 31.33
N SER A 171 -10.08 -17.52 31.10
CA SER A 171 -11.24 -16.63 30.90
C SER A 171 -10.98 -15.12 30.79
N ALA A 172 -10.84 -14.64 29.55
CA ALA A 172 -11.37 -13.36 29.13
C ALA A 172 -12.52 -13.64 28.16
N THR A 173 -13.76 -13.60 28.65
CA THR A 173 -14.96 -13.75 27.81
C THR A 173 -15.18 -12.47 26.98
N ALA A 174 -14.34 -12.26 25.97
CA ALA A 174 -14.85 -11.90 24.67
C ALA A 174 -14.86 -13.22 23.89
N ASP A 175 -15.99 -13.92 23.93
CA ASP A 175 -16.18 -15.16 23.17
C ASP A 175 -16.11 -14.81 21.68
N GLY A 176 -14.89 -14.69 21.18
CA GLY A 176 -14.54 -14.55 19.77
C GLY A 176 -14.85 -15.81 18.97
N SER A 177 -15.83 -16.61 19.40
CA SER A 177 -16.40 -17.75 18.70
C SER A 177 -17.33 -17.33 17.57
N GLY A 178 -17.36 -16.04 17.23
CA GLY A 178 -17.90 -15.60 15.96
C GLY A 178 -16.99 -16.12 14.85
N ASP A 179 -17.59 -16.82 13.88
CA ASP A 179 -16.93 -17.13 12.62
C ASP A 179 -16.23 -15.86 12.10
N PRO A 180 -14.91 -15.89 11.86
CA PRO A 180 -14.16 -14.68 11.52
C PRO A 180 -14.68 -14.04 10.24
N LEU A 181 -15.19 -14.83 9.29
CA LEU A 181 -15.84 -14.31 8.09
C LEU A 181 -17.18 -13.64 8.44
N ALA A 182 -17.95 -14.15 9.39
CA ALA A 182 -19.16 -13.49 9.88
C ALA A 182 -18.86 -12.19 10.64
N ALA A 183 -17.79 -12.15 11.44
CA ALA A 183 -17.32 -10.95 12.12
C ALA A 183 -16.85 -9.87 11.12
N GLU A 184 -16.06 -10.27 10.11
CA GLU A 184 -15.65 -9.40 9.03
C GLU A 184 -16.82 -8.95 8.14
N ALA A 185 -17.76 -9.84 7.82
CA ALA A 185 -18.95 -9.51 7.05
C ALA A 185 -19.80 -8.48 7.78
N ALA A 186 -19.97 -8.61 9.10
CA ALA A 186 -20.67 -7.63 9.93
C ALA A 186 -19.95 -6.27 9.96
N TRP A 187 -18.62 -6.25 9.91
CA TRP A 187 -17.84 -5.01 9.83
C TRP A 187 -17.94 -4.35 8.44
N ARG A 188 -17.88 -5.15 7.37
CA ARG A 188 -18.11 -4.66 6.00
C ARG A 188 -19.50 -4.10 5.85
N GLU A 189 -20.53 -4.78 6.35
CA GLU A 189 -21.92 -4.31 6.30
C GLU A 189 -22.09 -2.96 6.99
N ARG A 190 -21.50 -2.78 8.18
CA ARG A 190 -21.55 -1.49 8.90
C ARG A 190 -20.72 -0.38 8.25
N SER A 191 -19.75 -0.74 7.42
CA SER A 191 -18.86 0.21 6.75
C SER A 191 -19.25 0.46 5.29
N LYS A 192 -20.34 -0.17 4.81
CA LYS A 192 -20.84 0.06 3.45
C LYS A 192 -21.38 1.49 3.36
N PRO A 193 -20.91 2.27 2.38
CA PRO A 193 -21.45 3.60 2.15
C PRO A 193 -22.93 3.50 1.69
N THR A 194 -23.74 4.51 2.05
CA THR A 194 -25.17 4.56 1.69
C THR A 194 -25.33 4.44 0.17
N PRO A 195 -26.07 3.43 -0.34
CA PRO A 195 -26.24 3.20 -1.77
C PRO A 195 -27.09 4.31 -2.42
N LEU A 196 -26.91 4.56 -3.73
CA LEU A 196 -27.69 5.59 -4.44
C LEU A 196 -29.18 5.26 -4.54
N THR A 197 -29.55 3.99 -4.43
CA THR A 197 -30.95 3.54 -4.50
C THR A 197 -31.78 4.01 -3.30
N ASP A 198 -31.15 4.56 -2.26
CA ASP A 198 -31.83 5.21 -1.14
C ASP A 198 -32.33 6.63 -1.51
N LEU A 199 -31.76 7.26 -2.53
CA LEU A 199 -32.17 8.59 -2.99
C LEU A 199 -33.49 8.55 -3.75
N SER A 200 -34.36 9.52 -3.46
CA SER A 200 -35.71 9.54 -4.01
C SER A 200 -35.69 9.80 -5.52
N GLY A 201 -36.15 8.81 -6.29
CA GLY A 201 -36.21 8.89 -7.74
C GLY A 201 -34.96 8.41 -8.48
N VAL A 202 -33.93 7.92 -7.77
CA VAL A 202 -32.84 7.13 -8.38
C VAL A 202 -33.24 5.66 -8.36
N GLY A 203 -33.79 5.17 -9.47
CA GLY A 203 -34.03 3.73 -9.66
C GLY A 203 -32.75 2.98 -10.06
N ASP A 204 -32.80 1.65 -10.05
CA ASP A 204 -31.65 0.78 -10.36
C ASP A 204 -30.98 1.13 -11.70
N GLY A 205 -31.75 1.46 -12.73
CA GLY A 205 -31.20 1.82 -14.03
C GLY A 205 -30.42 3.14 -14.07
N TYR A 206 -30.74 4.09 -13.17
CA TYR A 206 -29.93 5.31 -13.01
C TYR A 206 -28.74 5.08 -12.09
N ALA A 207 -28.90 4.23 -11.07
CA ALA A 207 -27.81 3.81 -10.20
C ALA A 207 -26.73 3.07 -10.99
N ASP A 208 -27.10 2.18 -11.92
CA ASP A 208 -26.18 1.47 -12.82
C ASP A 208 -25.36 2.45 -13.67
N ARG A 209 -26.01 3.42 -14.32
CA ARG A 209 -25.31 4.44 -15.13
C ARG A 209 -24.36 5.30 -14.30
N LEU A 210 -24.73 5.61 -13.05
CA LEU A 210 -23.87 6.36 -12.15
C LEU A 210 -22.71 5.49 -11.65
N ALA A 211 -22.93 4.19 -11.44
CA ALA A 211 -21.90 3.23 -11.09
C ALA A 211 -20.86 3.05 -12.22
N GLU A 212 -21.30 3.02 -13.49
CA GLU A 212 -20.41 3.03 -14.66
C GLU A 212 -19.53 4.29 -14.71
N ALA A 213 -20.02 5.42 -14.18
CA ALA A 213 -19.25 6.66 -14.01
C ALA A 213 -18.43 6.71 -12.70
N GLY A 214 -18.37 5.61 -11.93
CA GLY A 214 -17.63 5.51 -10.66
C GLY A 214 -18.36 6.07 -9.43
N VAL A 215 -19.63 6.47 -9.57
CA VAL A 215 -20.44 7.01 -8.48
C VAL A 215 -21.39 5.94 -7.96
N THR A 216 -20.96 5.23 -6.90
CA THR A 216 -21.68 4.10 -6.30
C THR A 216 -22.28 4.38 -4.92
N SER A 217 -22.17 5.61 -4.41
CA SER A 217 -22.75 5.98 -3.11
C SER A 217 -23.23 7.42 -3.04
N VAL A 218 -24.13 7.71 -2.09
CA VAL A 218 -24.68 9.05 -1.81
C VAL A 218 -23.57 10.07 -1.57
N ARG A 219 -22.59 9.74 -0.73
CA ARG A 219 -21.43 10.63 -0.46
C ARG A 219 -20.57 10.90 -1.70
N SER A 220 -20.43 9.92 -2.59
CA SER A 220 -19.71 10.09 -3.85
C SER A 220 -20.47 11.06 -4.76
N LEU A 221 -21.80 10.90 -4.85
CA LEU A 221 -22.66 11.81 -5.62
C LEU A 221 -22.65 13.25 -5.06
N ALA A 222 -22.60 13.42 -3.73
CA ALA A 222 -22.54 14.72 -3.07
C ALA A 222 -21.24 15.51 -3.33
N THR A 223 -20.19 14.84 -3.78
CA THR A 223 -18.87 15.47 -4.08
C THR A 223 -18.56 15.50 -5.58
N ALA A 224 -19.32 14.78 -6.39
CA ALA A 224 -19.17 14.75 -7.83
C ALA A 224 -19.80 15.98 -8.49
N SER A 225 -19.30 16.36 -9.67
CA SER A 225 -19.82 17.51 -10.41
C SER A 225 -21.00 17.09 -11.32
N PRO A 226 -22.21 17.65 -11.16
CA PRO A 226 -23.38 17.25 -11.94
C PRO A 226 -23.25 17.53 -13.44
N GLU A 227 -22.53 18.58 -13.83
CA GLU A 227 -22.23 18.91 -15.23
C GLU A 227 -21.41 17.79 -15.91
N LEU A 228 -20.32 17.35 -15.26
CA LEU A 228 -19.47 16.27 -15.77
C LEU A 228 -20.20 14.94 -15.82
N LEU A 229 -21.03 14.65 -14.81
CA LEU A 229 -21.85 13.45 -14.81
C LEU A 229 -22.90 13.46 -15.92
N SER A 230 -23.42 14.62 -16.30
CA SER A 230 -24.38 14.72 -17.40
C SER A 230 -23.75 14.32 -18.73
N ASP A 231 -22.53 14.77 -18.98
CA ASP A 231 -21.76 14.43 -20.18
C ASP A 231 -21.45 12.92 -20.24
N VAL A 232 -20.98 12.35 -19.12
CA VAL A 232 -20.54 10.94 -19.05
C VAL A 232 -21.72 9.96 -19.05
N THR A 233 -22.78 10.25 -18.29
CA THR A 233 -23.90 9.31 -18.10
C THR A 233 -25.07 9.54 -19.06
N GLY A 234 -25.07 10.67 -19.78
CA GLY A 234 -26.19 11.11 -20.61
C GLY A 234 -27.47 11.44 -19.81
N ILE A 235 -27.39 11.52 -18.48
CA ILE A 235 -28.52 11.91 -17.62
C ILE A 235 -28.63 13.44 -17.67
N PRO A 236 -29.85 14.01 -17.78
CA PRO A 236 -30.02 15.45 -17.83
C PRO A 236 -29.48 16.12 -16.56
N GLU A 237 -28.71 17.19 -16.74
CA GLU A 237 -28.02 17.91 -15.67
C GLU A 237 -28.97 18.37 -14.55
N GLU A 238 -30.16 18.89 -14.89
CA GLU A 238 -31.18 19.30 -13.91
C GLU A 238 -31.57 18.17 -12.97
N GLN A 239 -31.59 16.94 -13.49
CA GLN A 239 -31.93 15.76 -12.72
C GLN A 239 -30.80 15.36 -11.77
N LEU A 240 -29.55 15.48 -12.22
CA LEU A 240 -28.34 15.26 -11.43
C LEU A 240 -28.14 16.33 -10.36
N GLN A 241 -28.44 17.61 -10.66
CA GLN A 241 -28.39 18.69 -9.68
C GLN A 241 -29.37 18.48 -8.53
N ARG A 242 -30.58 17.96 -8.83
CA ARG A 242 -31.56 17.61 -7.79
C ARG A 242 -31.00 16.53 -6.86
N TRP A 243 -30.47 15.44 -7.43
CA TRP A 243 -29.92 14.34 -6.64
C TRP A 243 -28.63 14.73 -5.91
N HIS A 244 -27.79 15.57 -6.49
CA HIS A 244 -26.60 16.11 -5.84
C HIS A 244 -26.96 16.93 -4.60
N ARG A 245 -27.99 17.79 -4.67
CA ARG A 245 -28.46 18.55 -3.51
C ARG A 245 -28.99 17.63 -2.42
N GLU A 246 -29.85 16.68 -2.78
CA GLU A 246 -30.40 15.69 -1.83
C GLU A 246 -29.28 14.85 -1.18
N ALA A 247 -28.29 14.44 -1.98
CA ALA A 247 -27.13 13.70 -1.50
C ALA A 247 -26.23 14.54 -0.58
N SER A 248 -26.07 15.83 -0.86
CA SER A 248 -25.32 16.76 0.00
C SER A 248 -26.00 16.92 1.36
N GLU A 249 -27.34 16.98 1.39
CA GLU A 249 -28.12 17.05 2.64
C GLU A 249 -28.05 15.75 3.46
N GLN A 250 -27.88 14.60 2.80
CA GLN A 250 -27.73 13.29 3.46
C GLN A 250 -26.29 12.98 3.91
N ALA A 251 -25.29 13.70 3.41
CA ALA A 251 -23.88 13.48 3.72
C ALA A 251 -23.35 14.33 4.88
N ASP A 252 -24.10 15.34 5.34
CA ASP A 252 -23.77 16.25 6.45
C ASP A 252 -24.20 15.71 7.82
#